data_AF-X1GCC2-F1
#
_entry.id   AF-X1GCC2-F1
#
_cell.length_a   1.000
_cell.length_b   1.000
_cell.length_c   1.000
_cell.angle_alpha   90.00
_cell.angle_beta   90.00
_cell.angle_gamma   90.00
#
_symmetry.space_group_name_H-M   'P 1'
#
loop_
_entity.id
_entity.type
_entity.pdbx_description
1 polymer ?
#
loop_
_entity_poly.entity_id
_entity_poly.type
_entity_poly.pdbx_seq_one_letter_code
_entity_poly.pdbx_strand_id
1 'polypeptide(L)'
;MNVQTCIYCDSSNPFSKEHALPRSLGEFSGFPPLINRVCAKCNGDIGRLEEQFGRSGPEAFFREYLNIEGRDTHDKVNPFQRGSAGAKPIDFTALDPETGIEILWEFNPGEKTVREVRQIVFIDDKGKSYPLRIHKWMNNANQFVRK
;
A
#
# COMPACT_ATOMS: atom_id res chain seq x y z
N MET A 1 -3.22 43.68 0.69
CA MET A 1 -2.83 42.44 1.40
C MET A 1 -2.87 41.32 0.39
N ASN A 2 -1.78 40.58 0.21
CA ASN A 2 -1.76 39.44 -0.71
C ASN A 2 -2.50 38.29 -0.01
N VAL A 3 -3.65 37.87 -0.53
CA VAL A 3 -4.42 36.76 0.05
C VAL A 3 -3.63 35.49 -0.21
N GLN A 4 -3.25 34.78 0.85
CA GLN A 4 -2.55 33.52 0.71
C GLN A 4 -3.53 32.48 0.16
N THR A 5 -3.21 31.90 -0.99
CA THR A 5 -4.02 30.89 -1.68
C THR A 5 -3.35 29.52 -1.64
N CYS A 6 -4.16 28.48 -1.73
CA CYS A 6 -3.66 27.11 -1.84
C CYS A 6 -2.92 26.90 -3.17
N ILE A 7 -1.73 26.30 -3.12
CA ILE A 7 -0.89 26.06 -4.31
C ILE A 7 -1.50 25.10 -5.35
N TYR A 8 -2.57 24.37 -5.02
CA TYR A 8 -3.19 23.38 -5.91
C TYR A 8 -4.54 23.80 -6.48
N CYS A 9 -5.24 24.73 -5.84
CA CYS A 9 -6.62 25.06 -6.23
C CYS A 9 -6.96 26.55 -6.07
N ASP A 10 -5.97 27.38 -5.77
CA ASP A 10 -6.08 28.83 -5.59
C ASP A 10 -7.13 29.30 -4.55
N SER A 11 -7.68 28.38 -3.75
CA SER A 11 -8.68 28.70 -2.74
C SER A 11 -8.07 29.29 -1.47
N SER A 12 -8.87 30.07 -0.75
CA SER A 12 -8.63 30.55 0.62
C SER A 12 -9.19 29.62 1.69
N ASN A 13 -9.46 28.35 1.33
CA ASN A 13 -9.93 27.33 2.27
C ASN A 13 -8.99 27.20 3.48
N PRO A 14 -9.48 26.70 4.63
CA PRO A 14 -8.65 26.50 5.82
C PRO A 14 -7.38 25.70 5.49
N PHE A 15 -6.23 26.23 5.88
CA PHE A 15 -4.94 25.58 5.69
C PHE A 15 -4.72 24.50 6.75
N SER A 16 -4.10 23.40 6.35
CA SER A 16 -3.63 22.35 7.26
C SER A 16 -2.11 22.38 7.35
N LYS A 17 -1.56 21.97 8.50
CA LYS A 17 -0.13 21.68 8.61
C LYS A 17 0.14 20.37 7.88
N GLU A 18 0.98 20.42 6.85
CA GLU A 18 1.30 19.25 6.05
C GLU A 18 2.81 19.11 5.81
N HIS A 19 3.24 17.88 5.55
CA HIS A 19 4.60 17.55 5.17
C HIS A 19 4.79 17.68 3.64
N ALA A 20 6.00 17.99 3.20
CA ALA A 20 6.32 17.99 1.77
C ALA A 20 6.45 16.58 1.19
N LEU A 21 6.74 15.60 2.04
CA LEU A 21 6.83 14.18 1.70
C LEU A 21 5.81 13.41 2.54
N PRO A 22 5.23 12.32 2.00
CA PRO A 22 4.32 11.47 2.75
C PRO A 22 4.98 11.00 4.04
N ARG A 23 4.33 11.26 5.18
CA ARG A 23 4.84 10.81 6.48
C ARG A 23 4.90 9.28 6.59
N SER A 24 4.19 8.55 5.73
CA SER A 24 4.32 7.10 5.62
C SER A 24 5.74 6.64 5.28
N LEU A 25 6.57 7.50 4.68
CA LEU A 25 7.97 7.20 4.38
C LEU A 25 8.92 7.43 5.56
N GLY A 26 8.39 7.81 6.73
CA GLY A 26 9.16 8.07 7.94
C GLY A 26 9.22 9.54 8.32
N GLU A 27 10.11 9.86 9.25
CA GLU A 27 10.37 11.23 9.70
C GLU A 27 11.65 11.76 9.07
N PHE A 28 11.54 12.93 8.45
CA PHE A 28 12.65 13.58 7.77
C PHE A 28 13.07 14.85 8.51
N SER A 29 14.38 15.04 8.70
CA SER A 29 14.95 16.28 9.25
C SER A 29 15.28 17.27 8.13
N GLY A 30 15.18 18.57 8.43
CA GLY A 30 15.56 19.63 7.49
C GLY A 30 14.55 19.95 6.38
N PHE A 31 13.34 19.38 6.41
CA PHE A 31 12.30 19.67 5.41
C PHE A 31 11.37 20.81 5.86
N PRO A 32 11.09 21.79 5.00
CA PRO A 32 10.18 22.87 5.34
C PRO A 32 8.74 22.33 5.39
N PRO A 33 8.01 22.54 6.51
CA PRO A 33 6.59 22.18 6.56
C PRO A 33 5.79 23.09 5.62
N LEU A 34 4.72 22.56 5.02
CA LEU A 34 3.84 23.28 4.08
C LEU A 34 2.83 24.18 4.79
N ILE A 35 3.28 24.93 5.80
CA ILE A 35 2.44 25.83 6.61
C ILE A 35 1.82 26.90 5.72
N ASN A 36 0.48 26.99 5.75
CA ASN A 36 -0.30 27.93 4.96
C ASN A 36 -0.07 27.81 3.43
N ARG A 37 0.30 26.63 2.94
CA ARG A 37 0.49 26.38 1.49
C ARG A 37 -0.59 25.50 0.89
N VAL A 38 -1.07 24.52 1.65
CA VAL A 38 -2.05 23.52 1.19
C VAL A 38 -3.33 23.61 2.02
N CYS A 39 -4.48 23.74 1.37
CA CYS A 39 -5.76 23.74 2.05
C CYS A 39 -6.14 22.31 2.48
N ALA A 40 -6.98 22.20 3.51
CA ALA A 40 -7.40 20.93 4.08
C ALA A 40 -8.07 19.99 3.05
N LYS A 41 -8.78 20.54 2.06
CA LYS A 41 -9.39 19.75 0.97
C LYS A 41 -8.33 19.08 0.11
N CYS A 42 -7.40 19.86 -0.46
CA CYS A 42 -6.33 19.32 -1.31
C CYS A 42 -5.45 18.35 -0.52
N ASN A 43 -5.17 18.66 0.75
CA ASN A 43 -4.44 17.76 1.62
C ASN A 43 -5.16 16.41 1.77
N GLY A 44 -6.46 16.42 2.08
CA GLY A 44 -7.25 15.19 2.19
C GLY A 44 -7.31 14.38 0.89
N ASP A 45 -7.43 15.07 -0.25
CA ASP A 45 -7.45 14.42 -1.57
C ASP A 45 -6.09 13.77 -1.90
N ILE A 46 -4.97 14.46 -1.62
CA ILE A 46 -3.61 13.92 -1.76
C ILE A 46 -3.38 12.75 -0.79
N GLY A 47 -3.84 12.86 0.45
CA GLY A 47 -3.71 11.80 1.45
C GLY A 47 -4.33 10.46 1.01
N ARG A 48 -5.40 10.47 0.20
CA ARG A 48 -5.97 9.24 -0.39
C ARG A 48 -5.04 8.61 -1.44
N LEU A 49 -4.35 9.42 -2.23
CA LEU A 49 -3.37 8.96 -3.21
C LEU A 49 -2.11 8.43 -2.50
N GLU A 50 -1.65 9.13 -1.47
CA GLU A 50 -0.55 8.68 -0.62
C GLU A 50 -0.87 7.35 0.08
N GLU A 51 -2.14 7.12 0.42
CA GLU A 51 -2.56 5.85 1.00
C GLU A 51 -2.30 4.67 0.04
N GLN A 52 -2.64 4.82 -1.24
CA GLN A 52 -2.35 3.81 -2.27
C GLN A 52 -0.85 3.61 -2.44
N PHE A 53 -0.11 4.71 -2.56
CA PHE A 53 1.35 4.72 -2.66
C PHE A 53 2.00 3.95 -1.49
N GLY A 54 1.64 4.31 -0.26
CA GLY A 54 2.22 3.73 0.95
C GLY A 54 1.75 2.33 1.31
N ARG A 55 0.61 1.85 0.79
CA ARG A 55 0.01 0.54 1.16
C ARG A 55 -0.06 -0.48 0.03
N SER A 56 0.09 -0.07 -1.23
CA SER A 56 -0.11 -0.97 -2.38
C SER A 56 0.93 -0.76 -3.50
N GLY A 57 1.71 0.33 -3.45
CA GLY A 57 2.83 0.55 -4.36
C GLY A 57 4.11 -0.19 -3.95
N PRO A 58 5.16 -0.18 -4.79
CA PRO A 58 6.48 -0.71 -4.47
C PRO A 58 7.06 -0.15 -3.15
N GLU A 59 6.69 1.08 -2.79
CA GLU A 59 7.12 1.73 -1.56
C GLU A 59 6.59 1.01 -0.32
N ALA A 60 5.41 0.38 -0.40
CA ALA A 60 4.90 -0.41 0.71
C ALA A 60 5.80 -1.62 1.01
N PHE A 61 6.44 -2.23 0.00
CA PHE A 61 7.45 -3.25 0.22
C PHE A 61 8.69 -2.68 0.93
N PHE A 62 9.23 -1.55 0.45
CA PHE A 62 10.42 -0.96 1.07
C PHE A 62 10.16 -0.50 2.51
N ARG A 63 8.96 -0.01 2.80
CA ARG A 63 8.55 0.35 4.17
C ARG A 63 8.59 -0.87 5.09
N GLU A 64 8.05 -2.00 4.66
CA GLU A 64 8.12 -3.26 5.42
C GLU A 64 9.56 -3.77 5.55
N TYR A 65 10.34 -3.74 4.46
CA TYR A 65 11.74 -4.19 4.44
C TYR A 65 12.66 -3.38 5.37
N LEU A 66 12.46 -2.05 5.41
CA LEU A 66 13.22 -1.11 6.23
C LEU A 66 12.62 -0.92 7.63
N ASN A 67 11.50 -1.59 7.95
CA ASN A 67 10.76 -1.42 9.20
C ASN A 67 10.36 0.05 9.47
N ILE A 68 9.89 0.74 8.43
CA ILE A 68 9.38 2.12 8.52
C ILE A 68 7.91 2.06 8.94
N GLU A 69 7.66 2.29 10.23
CA GLU A 69 6.31 2.34 10.78
C GLU A 69 5.64 3.70 10.52
N GLY A 70 4.31 3.66 10.35
CA GLY A 70 3.48 4.86 10.29
C GLY A 70 3.10 5.36 11.68
N ARG A 71 2.00 6.12 11.78
CA ARG A 71 1.46 6.55 13.08
C ARG A 71 0.93 5.35 13.88
N ASP A 72 1.19 5.33 15.18
CA ASP A 72 0.68 4.30 16.11
C ASP A 72 -0.84 4.17 16.09
N THR A 73 -1.55 5.26 15.78
CA THR A 73 -3.03 5.29 15.74
C THR A 73 -3.61 4.74 14.43
N HIS A 74 -2.78 4.44 13.43
CA HIS A 74 -3.25 3.91 12.15
C HIS A 74 -3.13 2.39 12.10
N ASP A 75 -4.06 1.74 11.38
CA ASP A 75 -4.01 0.31 11.12
C ASP A 75 -2.63 -0.13 10.60
N LYS A 76 -2.02 -1.11 11.28
CA LYS A 76 -0.90 -1.86 10.73
C LYS A 76 -1.45 -2.80 9.65
N VAL A 77 -1.18 -2.46 8.39
CA VAL A 77 -1.70 -3.19 7.22
C VAL A 77 -0.55 -3.89 6.52
N ASN A 78 -0.66 -5.21 6.34
CA ASN A 78 0.27 -5.96 5.51
C ASN A 78 -0.04 -5.71 4.01
N PRO A 79 0.89 -5.13 3.24
CA PRO A 79 0.66 -4.72 1.86
C PRO A 79 0.48 -5.88 0.88
N PHE A 80 0.92 -7.09 1.25
CA PHE A 80 0.69 -8.32 0.47
C PHE A 80 -0.72 -8.89 0.69
N GLN A 81 -1.41 -8.51 1.77
CA GLN A 81 -2.70 -9.10 2.14
C GLN A 81 -3.88 -8.17 1.90
N ARG A 82 -3.66 -6.85 1.93
CA ARG A 82 -4.71 -5.83 1.79
C ARG A 82 -4.24 -4.70 0.89
N GLY A 83 -5.04 -4.42 -0.13
CA GLY A 83 -4.89 -3.24 -0.96
C GLY A 83 -5.47 -1.99 -0.30
N SER A 84 -5.31 -0.83 -0.94
CA SER A 84 -5.83 0.46 -0.46
C SER A 84 -6.51 1.25 -1.56
N ALA A 85 -7.61 1.92 -1.22
CA ALA A 85 -8.39 2.79 -2.10
C ALA A 85 -8.63 2.24 -3.52
N GLY A 86 -8.95 0.95 -3.64
CA GLY A 86 -9.22 0.29 -4.93
C GLY A 86 -7.99 -0.32 -5.62
N ALA A 87 -6.78 -0.03 -5.16
CA ALA A 87 -5.58 -0.76 -5.59
C ALA A 87 -5.59 -2.18 -4.99
N LYS A 88 -5.06 -3.15 -5.72
CA LYS A 88 -4.86 -4.52 -5.23
C LYS A 88 -3.67 -4.59 -4.26
N PRO A 89 -3.60 -5.60 -3.39
CA PRO A 89 -2.37 -5.90 -2.64
C PRO A 89 -1.18 -6.13 -3.58
N ILE A 90 0.03 -6.04 -3.03
CA ILE A 90 1.24 -6.37 -3.79
C ILE A 90 1.23 -7.86 -4.14
N ASP A 91 1.34 -8.13 -5.44
CA ASP A 91 1.67 -9.45 -5.96
C ASP A 91 3.18 -9.48 -6.23
N PHE A 92 3.88 -10.36 -5.51
CA PHE A 92 5.27 -10.68 -5.77
C PHE A 92 5.31 -12.07 -6.38
N THR A 93 5.68 -12.16 -7.66
CA THR A 93 5.80 -13.43 -8.38
C THR A 93 7.25 -13.81 -8.56
N ALA A 94 7.55 -15.10 -8.37
CA ALA A 94 8.86 -15.68 -8.65
C ALA A 94 8.69 -17.19 -8.89
N LEU A 95 9.69 -17.80 -9.52
CA LEU A 95 9.69 -19.25 -9.76
C LEU A 95 9.79 -20.01 -8.45
N ASP A 96 8.96 -21.03 -8.31
CA ASP A 96 9.13 -22.06 -7.31
C ASP A 96 10.42 -22.84 -7.60
N PRO A 97 11.40 -22.90 -6.67
CA PRO A 97 12.65 -23.60 -6.90
C PRO A 97 12.49 -25.11 -7.11
N GLU A 98 11.39 -25.71 -6.62
CA GLU A 98 11.15 -27.15 -6.77
C GLU A 98 10.51 -27.51 -8.11
N THR A 99 9.44 -26.79 -8.48
CA THR A 99 8.65 -27.13 -9.69
C THR A 99 8.94 -26.25 -10.90
N GLY A 100 9.63 -25.12 -10.72
CA GLY A 100 9.96 -24.18 -11.78
C GLY A 100 8.77 -23.37 -12.30
N ILE A 101 7.60 -23.43 -11.65
CA ILE A 101 6.42 -22.64 -12.04
C ILE A 101 6.41 -21.29 -11.34
N GLU A 102 5.86 -20.25 -11.97
CA GLU A 102 5.74 -18.94 -11.33
C GLU A 102 4.56 -18.94 -10.34
N ILE A 103 4.86 -18.63 -9.07
CA ILE A 103 3.90 -18.59 -7.96
C ILE A 103 3.98 -17.26 -7.21
N LEU A 104 2.98 -16.99 -6.36
CA LEU A 104 2.96 -15.83 -5.48
C LEU A 104 3.77 -16.08 -4.20
N TRP A 105 4.55 -15.08 -3.84
CA TRP A 105 5.37 -15.02 -2.63
C TRP A 105 4.96 -13.80 -1.79
N GLU A 106 5.22 -13.86 -0.49
CA GLU A 106 5.10 -12.72 0.41
C GLU A 106 6.36 -12.58 1.26
N PHE A 107 6.74 -11.33 1.50
CA PHE A 107 7.83 -11.01 2.41
C PHE A 107 7.33 -11.07 3.86
N ASN A 108 8.09 -11.73 4.73
CA ASN A 108 7.91 -11.74 6.17
C ASN A 108 8.85 -10.69 6.81
N PRO A 109 8.33 -9.52 7.24
CA PRO A 109 9.17 -8.44 7.73
C PRO A 109 9.94 -8.80 9.01
N GLY A 110 9.33 -9.58 9.90
CA GLY A 110 9.93 -9.95 11.18
C GLY A 110 11.17 -10.84 11.06
N GLU A 111 11.20 -11.68 10.03
CA GLU A 111 12.31 -12.62 9.78
C GLU A 111 13.20 -12.18 8.61
N LYS A 112 12.78 -11.17 7.86
CA LYS A 112 13.37 -10.77 6.57
C LYS A 112 13.50 -11.93 5.58
N THR A 113 12.54 -12.85 5.61
CA THR A 113 12.44 -14.01 4.73
C THR A 113 11.32 -13.82 3.72
N VAL A 114 11.33 -14.64 2.68
CA VAL A 114 10.19 -14.78 1.76
C VAL A 114 9.54 -16.13 2.00
N ARG A 115 8.22 -16.20 1.87
CA ARG A 115 7.48 -17.45 1.96
C ARG A 115 6.40 -17.51 0.89
N GLU A 116 6.01 -18.74 0.56
CA GLU A 116 4.89 -18.97 -0.33
C GLU A 116 3.59 -18.38 0.25
N VAL A 117 2.81 -17.74 -0.62
CA VAL A 117 1.46 -17.29 -0.29
C VAL A 117 0.48 -18.46 -0.36
N ARG A 118 -0.51 -18.48 0.52
CA ARG A 118 -1.66 -19.40 0.37
C ARG A 118 -2.35 -19.13 -0.97
N GLN A 119 -2.26 -20.06 -1.92
CA GLN A 119 -2.74 -19.86 -3.28
C GLN A 119 -3.22 -21.16 -3.94
N ILE A 120 -3.97 -21.02 -5.03
CA ILE A 120 -4.24 -22.06 -6.01
C ILE A 120 -3.53 -21.65 -7.29
N VAL A 121 -2.75 -22.54 -7.92
CA VAL A 121 -2.08 -22.25 -9.18
C VAL A 121 -2.76 -23.05 -10.29
N PHE A 122 -3.33 -22.35 -11.27
CA PHE A 122 -3.81 -22.99 -12.50
C PHE A 122 -2.68 -23.01 -13.50
N ILE A 123 -2.48 -24.14 -14.18
CA ILE A 123 -1.46 -24.30 -15.22
C ILE A 123 -2.19 -24.62 -16.52
N ASP A 124 -1.94 -23.84 -17.57
CA ASP A 124 -2.53 -24.10 -18.89
C ASP A 124 -1.78 -25.20 -19.66
N ASP A 125 -2.31 -25.57 -20.82
CA ASP A 125 -1.75 -26.58 -21.72
C ASP A 125 -0.36 -26.20 -22.28
N LYS A 126 0.03 -24.93 -22.16
CA LYS A 126 1.36 -24.42 -22.54
C LYS A 126 2.31 -24.32 -21.35
N GLY A 127 1.89 -24.75 -20.15
CA GLY A 127 2.69 -24.71 -18.94
C GLY A 127 2.75 -23.34 -18.27
N LYS A 128 1.94 -22.36 -18.69
CA LYS A 128 1.90 -21.05 -18.04
C LYS A 128 1.06 -21.11 -16.77
N SER A 129 1.57 -20.54 -15.69
CA SER A 129 0.90 -20.48 -14.40
C SER A 129 0.02 -19.22 -14.25
N TYR A 130 -1.08 -19.39 -13.53
CA TYR A 130 -2.02 -18.34 -13.14
C TYR A 130 -2.30 -18.52 -11.64
N PRO A 131 -1.49 -17.89 -10.77
CA PRO A 131 -1.68 -18.01 -9.33
C PRO A 131 -2.87 -17.16 -8.86
N LEU A 132 -3.71 -17.77 -8.02
CA LEU A 132 -4.86 -17.14 -7.37
C LEU A 132 -4.65 -17.18 -5.85
N ARG A 133 -4.46 -16.01 -5.25
CA ARG A 133 -4.29 -15.86 -3.79
C ARG A 133 -5.57 -16.26 -3.04
N ILE A 134 -5.44 -17.13 -2.05
CA ILE A 134 -6.47 -17.42 -1.05
C ILE A 134 -6.29 -16.46 0.13
N HIS A 135 -7.12 -15.42 0.17
CA HIS A 135 -7.12 -14.47 1.27
C HIS A 135 -7.68 -15.09 2.56
N LYS A 136 -7.25 -14.58 3.72
CA LYS A 136 -7.72 -15.06 5.03
C LYS A 136 -9.24 -15.03 5.18
N TRP A 137 -9.91 -14.05 4.59
CA TRP A 137 -11.37 -13.92 4.63
C TRP A 137 -12.11 -15.06 3.93
N MET A 138 -11.50 -15.73 2.93
CA MET A 138 -12.10 -16.85 2.21
C MET A 138 -12.26 -18.13 3.06
N ASN A 139 -11.72 -18.17 4.27
CA ASN A 139 -11.90 -19.32 5.18
C ASN A 139 -13.25 -19.31 5.92
N ASN A 140 -14.10 -18.30 5.69
CA ASN A 140 -15.39 -18.19 6.38
C ASN A 140 -16.50 -18.81 5.53
N ALA A 141 -16.96 -20.00 5.92
CA ALA A 141 -17.95 -20.81 5.18
C ALA A 141 -19.28 -20.09 4.92
N ASN A 142 -19.63 -19.08 5.73
CA ASN A 142 -20.88 -18.34 5.62
C ASN A 142 -20.89 -17.28 4.48
N GLN A 143 -19.83 -17.19 3.68
CA GLN A 143 -19.66 -16.11 2.68
C GLN A 143 -19.98 -16.52 1.24
N PHE A 144 -20.20 -17.82 0.97
CA PHE A 144 -20.68 -18.26 -0.34
C PHE A 144 -22.18 -18.04 -0.46
N VAL A 145 -22.58 -16.79 -0.69
CA VAL A 145 -23.94 -16.48 -1.14
C VAL A 145 -24.03 -16.95 -2.59
N ARG A 146 -24.69 -18.09 -2.82
CA ARG A 146 -25.14 -18.45 -4.18
C ARG A 146 -26.02 -17.29 -4.66
N LYS A 147 -25.56 -16.58 -5.69
CA LYS A 147 -26.45 -15.72 -6.47
C LYS A 147 -27.42 -16.58 -7.27
#